data_AF-A0A224YHC8-F1
#
_entry.id   AF-A0A224YHC8-F1
#
_cell.length_a   1.000
_cell.length_b   1.000
_cell.length_c   1.000
_cell.angle_alpha   90.00
_cell.angle_beta   90.00
_cell.angle_gamma   90.00
#
_symmetry.space_group_name_H-M   'P 1'
#
loop_
_entity.id
_entity.type
_entity.pdbx_description
1 polymer ?
#
loop_
_entity_poly.entity_id
_entity_poly.type
_entity_poly.pdbx_seq_one_letter_code
_entity_poly.pdbx_strand_id
1 'polypeptide(L)'
;MCSSACPVTYNMTMPFCSRMCVPGCDCPPGWVVDSRNWKRCVKAKRFPPVCPPHSTFQPCVSNCLPRCGIIAPRTCISSCHRGACVCDEGFAEFWGYQGRVCVRQERCESHLRNLLILIRAGSNGAGAGLPGGAMHPGGWVI
;
A
#
# COMPACT_ATOMS: atom_id res chain seq x y z
N MET A 1 3.06 -1.73 24.03
CA MET A 1 1.78 -1.69 23.28
C MET A 1 2.05 -1.07 21.92
N CYS A 2 1.67 -1.75 20.85
CA CYS A 2 1.93 -1.34 19.48
C CYS A 2 0.61 -1.12 18.75
N SER A 3 0.47 0.02 18.08
CA SER A 3 -0.61 0.31 17.16
C SER A 3 -0.07 0.64 15.77
N SER A 4 -0.90 0.46 14.76
CA SER A 4 -0.56 0.76 13.38
C SER A 4 -0.45 2.27 13.20
N ALA A 5 0.67 2.72 12.63
CA ALA A 5 0.93 4.14 12.35
C ALA A 5 -0.10 4.78 11.42
N CYS A 6 -0.81 3.97 10.66
CA CYS A 6 -1.87 4.40 9.75
C CYS A 6 -3.06 3.52 10.11
N PRO A 7 -4.15 3.94 10.75
CA PRO A 7 -5.31 3.09 11.10
C PRO A 7 -6.15 2.66 9.87
N VAL A 8 -6.89 1.54 9.93
CA VAL A 8 -7.87 1.19 8.88
C VAL A 8 -9.12 1.90 9.30
N THR A 9 -9.60 2.81 8.46
CA THR A 9 -10.74 3.66 8.80
C THR A 9 -11.86 3.39 7.83
N TYR A 10 -13.11 3.29 8.32
CA TYR A 10 -14.23 3.11 7.40
C TYR A 10 -14.37 4.32 6.47
N ASN A 11 -14.86 4.06 5.25
CA ASN A 11 -15.08 5.09 4.23
C ASN A 11 -13.84 5.95 3.91
N MET A 12 -12.64 5.42 4.18
CA MET A 12 -11.38 6.01 3.74
C MET A 12 -10.59 4.96 2.96
N THR A 13 -9.83 5.41 1.97
CA THR A 13 -8.88 4.57 1.23
C THR A 13 -7.82 4.07 2.19
N MET A 14 -7.53 2.77 2.15
CA MET A 14 -6.56 2.22 3.07
C MET A 14 -5.15 2.79 2.78
N PRO A 15 -4.51 3.46 3.75
CA PRO A 15 -3.22 4.07 3.54
C PRO A 15 -2.12 3.01 3.40
N PHE A 16 -1.13 3.31 2.56
CA PHE A 16 0.11 2.55 2.54
C PHE A 16 0.90 2.85 3.82
N CYS A 17 1.21 1.81 4.60
CA CYS A 17 1.89 1.98 5.88
C CYS A 17 3.25 1.29 5.85
N SER A 18 4.32 2.09 5.76
CA SER A 18 5.71 1.62 5.83
C SER A 18 6.27 1.63 7.26
N ARG A 19 5.62 2.34 8.20
CA ARG A 19 6.01 2.36 9.62
C ARG A 19 5.29 1.26 10.38
N MET A 20 6.08 0.41 11.04
CA MET A 20 5.59 -0.84 11.62
C MET A 20 4.86 -0.67 12.96
N CYS A 21 5.04 0.45 13.66
CA CYS A 21 4.45 0.62 14.98
C CYS A 21 4.49 2.07 15.47
N VAL A 22 3.39 2.53 16.09
CA VAL A 22 3.37 3.71 16.97
C VAL A 22 2.81 3.31 18.34
N PRO A 23 3.23 3.97 19.44
CA PRO A 23 2.64 3.72 20.76
C PRO A 23 1.13 3.92 20.74
N GLY A 24 0.37 2.88 21.11
CA GLY A 24 -1.09 2.92 21.12
C GLY A 24 -1.72 1.54 21.06
N CYS A 25 -3.04 1.51 20.93
CA CYS A 25 -3.85 0.30 20.74
C CYS A 25 -4.55 0.36 19.38
N ASP A 26 -4.50 -0.75 18.63
CA ASP A 26 -5.30 -0.93 17.42
C ASP A 26 -6.70 -1.48 17.73
N CYS A 27 -7.62 -1.31 16.78
CA CYS A 27 -8.91 -2.00 16.82
C CYS A 27 -8.69 -3.53 16.72
N PRO A 28 -9.55 -4.34 17.37
CA PRO A 28 -9.50 -5.79 17.26
C PRO A 28 -9.79 -6.26 15.83
N PRO A 29 -9.37 -7.50 15.46
CA PRO A 29 -9.62 -8.05 14.12
C PRO A 29 -11.10 -7.96 13.70
N GLY A 30 -11.36 -7.48 12.49
CA GLY A 30 -12.72 -7.26 11.98
C GLY A 30 -13.37 -5.94 12.38
N TRP A 31 -12.63 -5.07 13.05
CA TRP A 31 -13.05 -3.71 13.39
C TRP A 31 -12.13 -2.68 12.74
N VAL A 32 -12.71 -1.54 12.36
CA VAL A 32 -12.00 -0.41 11.75
C VAL A 32 -12.30 0.85 12.54
N VAL A 33 -11.42 1.82 12.48
CA VAL A 33 -11.56 3.12 13.14
C VAL A 33 -12.74 3.89 12.53
N ASP A 34 -13.49 4.57 13.39
CA ASP A 34 -14.56 5.47 12.98
C ASP A 34 -13.98 6.79 12.45
N SER A 35 -14.23 7.12 11.18
CA SER A 35 -13.73 8.37 10.58
C SER A 35 -14.27 9.62 11.27
N ARG A 36 -15.43 9.54 11.92
CA ARG A 36 -16.03 10.62 12.71
C ARG A 36 -15.53 10.65 14.15
N ASN A 37 -15.04 9.52 14.66
CA ASN A 37 -14.52 9.42 16.02
C ASN A 37 -13.33 8.45 16.07
N TRP A 38 -12.12 9.01 15.93
CA TRP A 38 -10.88 8.25 15.82
C TRP A 38 -10.51 7.42 17.07
N LYS A 39 -11.22 7.59 18.18
CA LYS A 39 -11.07 6.79 19.40
C LYS A 39 -12.01 5.58 19.46
N ARG A 40 -12.91 5.45 18.48
CA ARG A 40 -13.95 4.41 18.42
C ARG A 40 -13.67 3.45 17.27
N CYS A 41 -13.90 2.17 17.54
CA CYS A 41 -13.89 1.13 16.52
C CYS A 41 -15.33 0.75 16.13
N VAL A 42 -15.56 0.50 14.85
CA VAL A 42 -16.82 0.00 14.28
C VAL A 42 -16.60 -1.30 13.51
N LYS A 43 -17.64 -2.14 13.42
CA LYS A 43 -17.56 -3.43 12.72
C LYS A 43 -17.36 -3.22 11.23
N ALA A 44 -16.25 -3.74 10.68
CA ALA A 44 -15.90 -3.61 9.27
C ALA A 44 -16.95 -4.21 8.34
N LYS A 45 -17.69 -5.24 8.80
CA LYS A 45 -18.79 -5.86 8.04
C LYS A 45 -19.91 -4.88 7.68
N ARG A 46 -20.20 -3.91 8.56
CA ARG A 46 -21.24 -2.89 8.34
C ARG A 46 -20.66 -1.57 7.83
N PHE A 47 -19.43 -1.28 8.23
CA PHE A 47 -18.72 -0.05 7.87
C PHE A 47 -17.34 -0.42 7.31
N PRO A 48 -17.27 -0.90 6.06
CA PRO A 48 -16.00 -1.31 5.47
C PRO A 48 -15.12 -0.10 5.13
N PRO A 49 -13.80 -0.29 5.07
CA PRO A 49 -12.91 0.68 4.44
C PRO A 49 -13.13 0.70 2.92
N VAL A 50 -12.64 1.75 2.25
CA VAL A 50 -12.67 1.81 0.78
C VAL A 50 -11.54 0.95 0.25
N CYS A 51 -11.92 -0.12 -0.45
CA CYS A 51 -11.01 -1.03 -1.12
C CYS A 51 -10.88 -0.67 -2.62
N PRO A 52 -9.70 -0.91 -3.24
CA PRO A 52 -9.56 -0.74 -4.67
C PRO A 52 -10.52 -1.67 -5.44
N PRO A 53 -10.82 -1.37 -6.72
CA PRO A 53 -11.66 -2.25 -7.54
C PRO A 53 -11.16 -3.70 -7.55
N HIS A 54 -12.10 -4.64 -7.55
CA HIS A 54 -11.82 -6.09 -7.49
C HIS A 54 -11.06 -6.52 -6.23
N SER A 55 -11.41 -5.91 -5.09
CA SER A 55 -10.89 -6.33 -3.80
C SER A 55 -11.91 -6.15 -2.68
N THR A 56 -11.79 -7.02 -1.68
CA THR A 56 -12.68 -7.10 -0.54
C THR A 56 -11.90 -7.00 0.76
N PHE A 57 -12.43 -6.25 1.74
CA PHE A 57 -11.80 -6.19 3.06
C PHE A 57 -11.87 -7.53 3.78
N GLN A 58 -10.72 -8.04 4.22
CA GLN A 58 -10.62 -9.23 5.04
C GLN A 58 -9.93 -8.90 6.37
N PRO A 59 -10.43 -9.41 7.51
CA PRO A 59 -9.83 -9.18 8.82
C PRO A 59 -8.49 -9.91 8.98
N CYS A 60 -8.32 -11.03 8.28
CA CYS A 60 -7.12 -11.84 8.26
C CYS A 60 -6.61 -11.95 6.83
N VAL A 61 -5.29 -11.80 6.65
CA VAL A 61 -4.68 -11.73 5.33
C VAL A 61 -3.47 -12.65 5.28
N SER A 62 -3.41 -13.47 4.23
CA SER A 62 -2.28 -14.38 4.00
C SER A 62 -1.17 -13.69 3.22
N ASN A 63 0.08 -13.99 3.55
CA ASN A 63 1.23 -13.58 2.74
C ASN A 63 1.31 -14.28 1.37
N CYS A 64 0.59 -15.39 1.18
CA CYS A 64 0.54 -16.17 -0.06
C CYS A 64 -0.43 -15.63 -1.12
N LEU A 65 -1.09 -14.50 -0.85
CA LEU A 65 -1.97 -13.89 -1.83
C LEU A 65 -1.22 -13.60 -3.14
N PRO A 66 -1.87 -13.80 -4.29
CA PRO A 66 -1.24 -13.63 -5.60
C PRO A 66 -0.82 -12.18 -5.83
N ARG A 67 0.44 -12.01 -6.24
CA ARG A 67 1.04 -10.71 -6.56
C ARG A 67 1.76 -10.81 -7.90
N CYS A 68 1.55 -9.84 -8.79
CA CYS A 68 2.24 -9.83 -10.07
C CYS A 68 3.75 -9.66 -9.86
N GLY A 69 4.55 -10.56 -10.47
CA GLY A 69 6.02 -10.49 -10.43
C GLY A 69 6.66 -10.95 -9.12
N ILE A 70 5.87 -11.45 -8.16
CA ILE A 70 6.37 -11.96 -6.89
C ILE A 70 5.91 -13.41 -6.72
N ILE A 71 6.87 -14.31 -6.51
CA ILE A 71 6.57 -15.72 -6.23
C ILE A 71 6.10 -15.82 -4.77
N ALA A 72 4.93 -16.43 -4.57
CA ALA A 72 4.41 -16.67 -3.23
C ALA A 72 5.39 -17.53 -2.40
N PRO A 73 5.54 -17.27 -1.10
CA PRO A 73 6.38 -18.08 -0.24
C PRO A 73 5.82 -19.51 -0.13
N ARG A 74 6.71 -20.49 0.12
CA ARG A 74 6.30 -21.90 0.31
C ARG A 74 5.41 -22.08 1.53
N THR A 75 5.61 -21.26 2.57
CA THR A 75 4.85 -21.29 3.81
C THR A 75 3.95 -20.08 3.92
N CYS A 76 2.65 -20.35 4.05
CA CYS A 76 1.63 -19.32 4.17
C CYS A 76 1.38 -18.98 5.63
N ILE A 77 1.47 -17.69 5.96
CA ILE A 77 1.18 -17.15 7.28
C ILE A 77 0.01 -16.19 7.15
N SER A 78 -1.01 -16.40 7.97
CA SER A 78 -2.18 -15.53 8.07
C SER A 78 -2.01 -14.53 9.21
N SER A 79 -2.08 -13.24 8.92
CA SER A 79 -2.02 -12.16 9.91
C SER A 79 -3.39 -11.51 10.05
N CYS A 80 -3.91 -11.45 11.28
CA CYS A 80 -5.24 -10.93 11.60
C CYS A 80 -5.24 -9.55 12.30
N HIS A 81 -4.07 -8.95 12.54
CA HIS A 81 -3.97 -7.77 13.41
C HIS A 81 -4.85 -6.61 12.98
N ARG A 82 -4.84 -6.31 11.68
CA ARG A 82 -5.40 -5.08 11.13
C ARG A 82 -6.40 -5.33 10.00
N GLY A 83 -6.32 -6.51 9.38
CA GLY A 83 -6.94 -6.77 8.11
C GLY A 83 -6.35 -5.94 6.96
N ALA A 84 -6.76 -6.27 5.75
CA ALA A 84 -6.46 -5.49 4.55
C ALA A 84 -7.52 -5.74 3.48
N CYS A 85 -7.55 -4.88 2.47
CA CYS A 85 -8.26 -5.15 1.23
C CYS A 85 -7.48 -6.19 0.42
N VAL A 86 -8.08 -7.35 0.20
CA VAL A 86 -7.53 -8.52 -0.50
C VAL A 86 -8.15 -8.60 -1.88
N CYS A 87 -7.33 -8.79 -2.92
CA CYS A 87 -7.84 -8.97 -4.28
C CYS A 87 -8.78 -10.18 -4.36
N ASP A 88 -9.86 -10.04 -5.12
CA ASP A 88 -10.83 -11.10 -5.32
C ASP A 88 -10.22 -12.29 -6.09
N GLU A 89 -10.89 -13.43 -6.09
CA GLU A 89 -10.40 -14.63 -6.81
C GLU A 89 -10.17 -14.36 -8.30
N GLY A 90 -9.06 -14.86 -8.85
CA GLY A 90 -8.62 -14.60 -10.22
C GLY A 90 -7.91 -13.25 -10.43
N PHE A 91 -7.83 -12.42 -9.40
CA PHE A 91 -7.03 -11.19 -9.42
C PHE A 91 -5.72 -11.36 -8.63
N ALA A 92 -4.72 -10.56 -8.99
CA ALA A 92 -3.45 -10.42 -8.30
C ALA A 92 -3.19 -8.96 -7.97
N GLU A 93 -2.51 -8.74 -6.85
CA GLU A 93 -2.04 -7.41 -6.47
C GLU A 93 -0.92 -6.97 -7.42
N PHE A 94 -1.08 -5.80 -8.00
CA PHE A 94 -0.09 -5.16 -8.85
C PHE A 94 0.22 -3.76 -8.29
N TRP A 95 1.51 -3.45 -8.26
CA TRP A 95 2.03 -2.16 -7.81
C TRP A 95 2.51 -1.38 -9.03
N GLY A 96 1.70 -0.42 -9.45
CA GLY A 96 2.02 0.48 -10.56
C GLY A 96 2.28 1.91 -10.08
N TYR A 97 2.44 2.83 -11.03
CA TYR A 97 2.59 4.27 -10.75
C TYR A 97 1.41 4.89 -10.00
N GLN A 98 0.19 4.40 -10.26
CA GLN A 98 -1.03 4.85 -9.60
C GLN A 98 -1.24 4.19 -8.22
N GLY A 99 -0.24 3.46 -7.72
CA GLY A 99 -0.31 2.73 -6.47
C GLY A 99 -0.80 1.30 -6.66
N ARG A 100 -1.48 0.79 -5.62
CA ARG A 100 -1.91 -0.59 -5.52
C ARG A 100 -3.24 -0.82 -6.22
N VAL A 101 -3.28 -1.77 -7.15
CA VAL A 101 -4.49 -2.18 -7.87
C VAL A 101 -4.58 -3.69 -7.95
N CYS A 102 -5.80 -4.22 -8.09
CA CYS A 102 -6.03 -5.62 -8.35
C CYS A 102 -6.27 -5.81 -9.85
N VAL A 103 -5.44 -6.61 -10.49
CA VAL A 103 -5.51 -6.91 -11.93
C VAL A 103 -5.70 -8.39 -12.14
N ARG A 104 -6.27 -8.78 -13.29
CA ARG A 104 -6.42 -10.20 -13.63
C ARG A 104 -5.06 -10.89 -13.71
N GLN A 105 -4.94 -12.09 -13.13
CA GLN A 105 -3.67 -12.82 -13.04
C GLN A 105 -3.06 -13.08 -14.43
N GLU A 106 -3.88 -13.42 -15.42
CA GLU A 106 -3.48 -13.64 -16.81
C GLU A 106 -2.93 -12.37 -17.50
N ARG A 107 -3.19 -11.18 -16.94
CA ARG A 107 -2.69 -9.90 -17.46
C ARG A 107 -1.47 -9.38 -16.70
N CYS A 108 -0.97 -10.08 -15.69
CA CYS A 108 0.20 -9.63 -14.91
C CYS A 108 1.40 -9.27 -15.80
N GLU A 109 1.72 -10.11 -16.80
CA GLU A 109 2.85 -9.83 -17.70
C GLU A 109 2.68 -8.53 -18.49
N SER A 110 1.47 -8.26 -18.98
CA SER A 110 1.16 -7.03 -19.70
C SER A 110 1.33 -5.80 -18.79
N HIS A 111 0.82 -5.86 -17.57
CA HIS A 111 0.96 -4.78 -16.59
C HIS A 111 2.44 -4.53 -16.21
N LEU A 112 3.22 -5.59 -16.00
CA LEU A 112 4.66 -5.48 -15.71
C LEU A 112 5.45 -4.90 -16.90
N ARG A 113 5.15 -5.32 -18.13
CA ARG A 113 5.78 -4.77 -19.35
C ARG A 113 5.46 -3.29 -19.53
N ASN A 114 4.20 -2.89 -19.35
CA ASN A 114 3.78 -1.50 -19.45
C ASN A 114 4.47 -0.64 -18.37
N LEU A 115 4.59 -1.14 -17.15
CA LEU A 115 5.32 -0.46 -16.09
C LEU A 115 6.79 -0.22 -16.46
N LEU A 116 7.47 -1.24 -17.01
CA LEU A 116 8.84 -1.13 -17.49
C LEU A 116 9.00 -0.10 -18.61
N ILE A 117 8.05 -0.05 -19.55
CA ILE A 117 8.04 0.95 -20.64
C ILE A 117 7.91 2.36 -20.07
N LEU A 118 6.99 2.57 -19.13
CA LEU A 118 6.80 3.86 -18.48
C LEU A 118 8.03 4.30 -17.68
N ILE A 119 8.69 3.38 -16.98
CA ILE A 119 9.96 3.65 -16.29
C ILE A 119 11.03 4.11 -17.28
N ARG A 120 11.20 3.37 -18.40
CA ARG A 120 12.20 3.71 -19.43
C ARG A 120 11.89 5.03 -20.14
N ALA A 121 10.63 5.31 -20.44
CA ALA A 121 10.20 6.57 -21.04
C ALA A 121 10.45 7.76 -20.09
N GLY A 122 10.23 7.57 -18.79
CA GLY A 122 10.55 8.56 -17.76
C GLY A 122 12.06 8.82 -17.61
N SER A 123 12.89 7.81 -17.82
CA SER A 123 14.36 7.96 -17.79
C SER A 123 14.91 8.75 -18.98
N ASN A 124 14.21 8.79 -20.12
CA ASN A 124 14.63 9.55 -21.31
C ASN A 124 14.27 11.06 -21.25
N GLY A 125 13.62 11.52 -20.17
CA GLY A 125 13.21 12.92 -19.97
C GLY A 125 14.07 13.72 -18.99
N ALA A 126 15.09 13.14 -18.38
CA ALA A 126 16.00 13.82 -17.45
C ALA A 126 17.30 14.26 -18.15
N GLY A 127 17.16 15.08 -19.20
CA GLY A 127 18.26 15.65 -19.95
C GLY A 127 18.04 17.14 -20.22
N ALA A 128 18.14 17.97 -19.18
CA ALA A 128 18.32 19.42 -19.35
C ALA A 128 18.90 20.06 -18.07
N GLY A 129 20.22 20.25 -18.07
CA GLY A 129 20.91 21.38 -17.44
C GLY A 129 20.91 21.49 -15.92
N LEU A 130 21.90 20.89 -15.26
CA LEU A 130 22.50 21.53 -14.09
C LEU A 130 23.34 22.71 -14.58
N PRO A 131 23.07 23.97 -14.20
CA PRO A 131 24.09 24.99 -14.28
C PRO A 131 25.13 24.67 -13.20
N GLY A 132 26.37 24.47 -13.63
CA GLY A 132 27.51 24.34 -12.73
C GLY A 132 27.63 25.59 -11.86
N GLY A 133 27.46 25.41 -10.56
CA GLY A 133 27.85 26.38 -9.54
C GLY A 133 29.05 25.82 -8.78
N ALA A 134 30.23 26.39 -9.00
CA ALA A 134 31.42 26.09 -8.23
C ALA A 134 31.24 26.60 -6.79
N MET A 135 31.22 25.69 -5.81
CA MET A 135 31.33 26.07 -4.40
C MET A 135 32.79 26.39 -4.07
N HIS A 136 33.09 27.68 -3.94
CA HIS A 136 34.30 28.21 -3.31
C HIS A 136 34.20 28.02 -1.78
N PRO A 137 35.29 27.69 -1.06
CA PRO A 137 35.24 27.57 0.40
C PRO A 137 35.41 28.97 1.03
N GLY A 138 34.53 29.34 1.97
CA GLY A 138 34.72 30.55 2.79
C GLY A 138 33.47 31.08 3.51
N GLY A 139 33.45 30.93 4.84
CA GLY A 139 33.37 32.05 5.80
C GLY A 139 32.06 32.86 6.02
N TRP A 140 31.65 32.87 7.30
CA TRP A 140 30.87 33.86 8.10
C TRP A 140 29.32 33.75 8.04
N VAL A 141 28.63 33.48 9.15
CA VAL A 141 28.38 34.27 10.39
C VAL A 141 27.65 35.57 10.08
N ILE A 142 26.34 35.62 10.39
CA ILE A 142 25.73 36.46 11.45
C ILE A 142 24.51 35.71 12.00
#